data_AF-A0A6P4FDG7-F1
#
_entry.id   AF-A0A6P4FDG7-F1
#
_cell.length_a   1.000
_cell.length_b   1.000
_cell.length_c   1.000
_cell.angle_alpha   90.00
_cell.angle_beta   90.00
_cell.angle_gamma   90.00
#
_symmetry.space_group_name_H-M   'P 1'
#
loop_
_entity.id
_entity.type
_entity.pdbx_description
1 polymer ?
#
loop_
_entity_poly.entity_id
_entity_poly.type
_entity_poly.pdbx_seq_one_letter_code
_entity_poly.pdbx_strand_id
1 'polypeptide(L)' 'MVRPTLVTLAKRVPLIHFRKGGAGAPGAQTANQQLAGGPAIEDYELPARFARKPIDPEEAAYINNGGIPN' A
#
# COMPACT_ATOMS: atom_id res chain seq x y z
N MET A 1 5.71 -3.62 -55.00
CA MET A 1 5.34 -2.96 -53.72
C MET A 1 4.83 -4.05 -52.77
N VAL A 2 5.59 -4.42 -51.75
CA VAL A 2 5.19 -5.46 -50.78
C VAL A 2 4.67 -4.74 -49.52
N ARG A 3 3.41 -4.99 -49.15
CA ARG A 3 2.83 -4.51 -47.89
C ARG A 3 3.36 -5.39 -46.75
N PRO A 4 4.13 -4.86 -45.78
CA PRO A 4 4.48 -5.66 -44.61
C PRO A 4 3.20 -6.00 -43.85
N THR A 5 2.96 -7.30 -43.66
CA THR A 5 1.82 -7.81 -42.91
C THR A 5 1.95 -7.34 -41.46
N LEU A 6 1.00 -6.50 -41.01
CA LEU A 6 0.90 -5.94 -39.65
C LEU A 6 1.07 -6.99 -38.53
N VAL A 7 0.77 -8.25 -38.84
CA VAL A 7 0.86 -9.41 -37.95
C VAL A 7 2.29 -9.72 -37.49
N THR A 8 3.31 -9.44 -38.30
CA THR A 8 4.70 -9.77 -37.95
C THR A 8 5.32 -8.74 -36.99
N LEU A 9 4.86 -7.49 -37.06
CA LEU A 9 5.33 -6.40 -36.19
C LEU A 9 4.78 -6.54 -34.75
N ALA A 10 3.57 -7.09 -34.61
CA ALA A 10 2.90 -7.26 -33.32
C ALA A 10 3.57 -8.27 -32.38
N LYS A 11 4.39 -9.20 -32.88
CA LYS A 11 5.06 -10.23 -32.05
C LYS A 11 6.19 -9.67 -31.16
N ARG A 12 6.71 -8.47 -31.45
CA ARG A 12 7.80 -7.84 -30.69
C ARG A 12 7.35 -6.76 -29.72
N VAL A 13 6.07 -6.37 -29.75
CA VAL A 13 5.54 -5.38 -28.84
C VAL A 13 4.89 -6.12 -27.67
N PRO A 14 5.47 -6.07 -26.46
CA PRO A 14 4.83 -6.69 -25.31
C PRO A 14 3.48 -5.99 -25.05
N LEU A 15 2.40 -6.76 -25.13
CA LEU A 15 1.05 -6.27 -24.81
C LEU A 15 0.71 -6.63 -23.37
N ILE A 16 0.24 -5.63 -22.62
CA ILE A 16 -0.27 -5.84 -21.28
C ILE A 16 -1.66 -6.49 -21.38
N HIS A 17 -1.82 -7.65 -20.75
CA HIS A 17 -3.09 -8.35 -20.67
C HIS A 17 -3.67 -8.18 -19.27
N PHE A 18 -4.77 -7.44 -19.16
CA PHE A 18 -5.49 -7.34 -17.89
C PHE A 18 -6.34 -8.59 -17.68
N ARG A 19 -6.29 -9.15 -16.46
CA ARG A 19 -7.26 -10.17 -16.06
C ARG A 19 -8.66 -9.58 -16.15
N LYS A 20 -9.62 -10.34 -16.69
CA LYS A 20 -11.05 -10.03 -16.63
C LYS A 20 -11.44 -10.00 -15.14
N GLY A 21 -11.47 -8.82 -14.55
CA GLY A 21 -11.83 -8.62 -13.15
C GLY A 21 -13.29 -8.97 -12.92
N GLY A 22 -13.57 -9.82 -11.93
CA GLY A 22 -14.87 -9.87 -11.26
C GLY A 22 -15.09 -8.55 -10.50
N ALA A 23 -16.32 -8.06 -10.50
CA ALA A 23 -16.69 -6.76 -9.96
C ALA A 23 -16.17 -6.52 -8.54
N GLY A 24 -15.42 -5.42 -8.38
CA GLY A 24 -14.90 -4.92 -7.11
C GLY A 24 -13.89 -3.79 -7.35
N ALA A 25 -14.37 -2.57 -7.55
CA ALA A 25 -13.56 -1.34 -7.46
C ALA A 25 -13.46 -0.89 -5.98
N PRO A 26 -12.56 0.02 -5.56
CA PRO A 26 -11.53 0.73 -6.31
C PRO A 26 -10.10 0.43 -5.81
N GLY A 27 -9.11 0.76 -6.65
CA GLY A 27 -7.73 0.86 -6.21
C GLY A 27 -7.54 2.02 -5.23
N ALA A 28 -7.21 1.68 -3.99
CA ALA A 28 -6.43 2.52 -3.09
C ALA A 28 -5.32 1.63 -2.53
N GLN A 29 -4.13 2.20 -2.42
CA GLN A 29 -2.88 1.47 -2.25
C GLN A 29 -2.96 0.50 -1.07
N THR A 30 -2.70 -0.79 -1.31
CA THR A 30 -2.25 -1.67 -0.24
C THR A 30 -0.83 -1.22 0.09
N ALA A 31 -0.73 -0.21 0.96
CA ALA A 31 0.48 0.00 1.74
C ALA A 31 0.88 -1.35 2.33
N ASN A 32 2.18 -1.59 2.39
CA ASN A 32 2.82 -2.83 2.80
C ASN A 32 2.42 -3.24 4.22
N GLN A 33 1.17 -3.66 4.43
CA GLN A 33 0.67 -4.26 5.65
C GLN A 33 1.05 -5.73 5.55
N GLN A 34 2.34 -6.00 5.73
CA GLN A 34 2.77 -7.33 6.12
C GLN A 34 2.25 -7.55 7.54
N LEU A 35 0.96 -7.89 7.62
CA LEU A 35 0.31 -8.33 8.82
C LEU A 35 0.94 -9.68 9.13
N ALA A 36 2.01 -9.68 9.91
CA ALA A 36 2.57 -10.89 10.47
C ALA A 36 1.46 -11.52 11.33
N GLY A 37 0.73 -12.48 10.77
CA GLY A 37 -0.44 -13.13 11.39
C GLY A 37 -0.08 -14.05 12.56
N GLY A 38 1.01 -13.76 13.27
CA GLY A 38 1.35 -14.37 14.54
C GLY A 38 0.71 -13.62 15.71
N PRO A 39 0.83 -14.14 16.94
CA PRO A 39 0.47 -13.38 18.12
C PRO A 39 1.22 -12.05 18.13
N ALA A 40 0.52 -10.97 18.47
CA ALA A 40 1.18 -9.69 18.70
C ALA A 40 2.19 -9.87 19.84
N ILE A 41 3.39 -9.31 19.66
CA ILE A 41 4.42 -9.29 20.70
C ILE A 41 3.98 -8.26 21.74
N GLU A 42 4.07 -8.62 23.02
CA GLU A 42 3.71 -7.73 24.12
C GLU A 42 4.76 -6.63 24.30
N ASP A 43 4.34 -5.47 24.83
CA ASP A 43 5.21 -4.29 24.94
C ASP A 43 6.46 -4.53 25.81
N TYR A 44 6.39 -5.44 26.79
CA TYR A 44 7.53 -5.79 27.66
C TYR A 44 8.57 -6.69 26.97
N GLU A 45 8.22 -7.32 25.85
CA GLU A 45 9.12 -8.16 25.04
C GLU A 45 9.83 -7.34 23.96
N LEU A 46 9.35 -6.12 23.69
CA LEU A 46 9.93 -5.25 22.68
C LEU A 46 11.26 -4.65 23.17
N PRO A 47 12.30 -4.62 22.31
CA PRO A 47 13.51 -3.86 22.58
C PRO A 47 13.18 -2.39 22.91
N ALA A 48 13.95 -1.79 23.82
CA ALA A 48 13.71 -0.43 24.31
C ALA A 48 13.55 0.64 23.22
N ARG A 49 14.18 0.48 22.07
CA ARG A 49 14.04 1.41 20.92
C ARG A 49 12.63 1.44 20.31
N PHE A 50 11.82 0.40 20.55
CA PHE A 50 10.45 0.28 20.07
C PHE A 50 9.42 0.47 21.19
N ALA A 51 9.87 0.78 22.41
CA ALA A 51 8.96 1.08 23.50
C ALA A 51 8.09 2.29 23.13
N ARG A 52 6.79 2.18 23.41
CA ARG A 52 5.86 3.29 23.18
C ARG A 52 6.22 4.46 24.09
N LYS A 53 6.26 5.65 23.51
CA LYS A 53 6.44 6.88 24.29
C LYS A 53 5.12 7.21 24.99
N PRO A 54 5.15 7.73 26.23
CA PRO A 54 3.97 8.35 26.83
C PRO A 54 3.45 9.47 25.92
N ILE A 55 2.13 9.58 25.81
CA ILE A 55 1.51 10.67 25.04
C ILE A 55 1.69 11.99 25.78
N ASP A 56 2.15 13.02 25.06
CA ASP A 56 2.29 14.36 25.61
C ASP A 56 0.93 15.10 25.60
N PRO A 57 0.62 16.00 26.56
CA PRO A 57 -0.65 16.72 26.57
C PRO A 57 -0.91 17.54 25.29
N GLU A 58 0.13 18.11 24.68
CA GLU A 58 0.00 18.86 23.42
C GLU A 58 -0.35 17.90 22.26
N GLU A 59 0.32 16.75 22.19
CA GLU A 59 0.01 15.70 21.22
C GLU A 59 -1.43 15.18 21.39
N ALA A 60 -1.86 14.94 22.62
CA ALA A 60 -3.22 14.51 22.91
C ALA A 60 -4.26 15.54 22.43
N ALA A 61 -4.03 16.83 22.71
CA ALA A 61 -4.89 17.91 22.23
C ALA A 61 -4.89 18.01 20.70
N TYR A 62 -3.72 17.87 20.06
CA TYR A 62 -3.55 17.88 18.62
C TYR A 62 -4.35 16.76 17.95
N ILE A 63 -4.28 15.54 18.50
CA ILE A 63 -5.05 14.38 18.04
C ILE A 63 -6.55 14.62 18.21
N ASN A 64 -6.97 15.10 19.39
CA ASN A 64 -8.37 15.37 19.69
C ASN A 64 -8.98 16.46 18.78
N ASN A 65 -8.17 17.44 18.36
CA ASN A 65 -8.60 18.55 17.50
C ASN A 65 -8.42 18.29 16.00
N GLY A 66 -7.91 17.12 15.60
CA GLY A 66 -7.76 16.75 14.19
C GLY A 66 -6.54 17.35 13.48
N GLY A 67 -5.59 17.91 14.24
CA GLY A 67 -4.33 18.46 13.73
C GLY A 67 -4.40 19.91 13.25
N ILE A 68 -3.39 20.32 12.46
CA ILE A 68 -3.30 21.70 11.93
C ILE A 68 -4.46 21.97 10.97
N PRO A 69 -5.18 23.11 11.09
CA PRO A 69 -6.19 23.51 10.10
C PRO A 69 -5.55 23.73 8.72
N ASN A 70 -6.17 23.17 7.67
CA ASN A 70 -5.76 23.31 6.26
C ASN A 70 -6.14 24.68 5.67
#